data_AF-A0A9D6QGW4-F1
#
_entry.id   AF-A0A9D6QGW4-F1
#
_cell.length_a   1.000
_cell.length_b   1.000
_cell.length_c   1.000
_cell.angle_alpha   90.00
_cell.angle_beta   90.00
_cell.angle_gamma   90.00
#
_symmetry.space_group_name_H-M   'P 1'
#
loop_
_entity.id
_entity.type
_entity.pdbx_description
1 polymer ?
#
loop_
_entity_poly.entity_id
_entity_poly.type
_entity_poly.pdbx_seq_one_letter_code
_entity_poly.pdbx_strand_id
1 'polypeptide(L)'
;MTAFPWTNDPVAREALYDAIDALLLFAVMGIYFSRKDQLGALGFASFAVVIASLSFIGGPDADPFGFSTYQQGAYALAIALVGMSLAWWRGGLRPLWAPACWFLSVIAAGVMRALPAPLPDYGFTVAGILFGLGFVLAGVDLISTKPHA
;
A
#
# COMPACT_ATOMS: atom_id res chain seq x y z
N MET A 1 15.31 -1.63 -23.64
CA MET A 1 15.46 -3.00 -23.07
C MET A 1 15.08 -2.92 -21.61
N THR A 2 14.00 -3.57 -21.18
CA THR A 2 13.68 -3.67 -19.75
C THR A 2 14.63 -4.67 -19.09
N ALA A 3 15.00 -4.44 -17.83
CA ALA A 3 15.91 -5.30 -17.07
C ALA A 3 15.34 -6.71 -16.79
N PHE A 4 14.06 -6.94 -17.11
CA PHE A 4 13.31 -8.16 -16.82
C PHE A 4 12.53 -8.60 -18.05
N PRO A 5 12.94 -9.67 -18.76
CA PRO A 5 12.36 -10.06 -20.06
C PRO A 5 10.89 -10.53 -19.99
N TRP A 6 10.40 -10.95 -18.83
CA TRP A 6 9.00 -11.32 -18.58
C TRP A 6 8.02 -10.13 -18.56
N THR A 7 8.49 -8.88 -18.55
CA THR A 7 7.60 -7.71 -18.61
C THR A 7 6.90 -7.52 -19.96
N ASN A 8 7.35 -8.25 -20.99
CA ASN A 8 6.85 -8.12 -22.37
C ASN A 8 5.77 -9.13 -22.74
N ASP A 9 5.60 -10.20 -21.96
CA ASP A 9 4.50 -11.17 -22.12
C ASP A 9 3.28 -10.69 -21.30
N PRO A 10 2.15 -10.37 -21.95
CA PRO A 10 0.94 -9.91 -21.26
C PRO A 10 0.45 -10.89 -20.20
N VAL A 11 0.49 -12.20 -20.46
CA VAL A 11 -0.03 -13.23 -19.55
C VAL A 11 0.85 -13.34 -18.32
N ALA A 12 2.17 -13.39 -18.50
CA ALA A 12 3.11 -13.43 -17.39
C ALA A 12 3.03 -12.17 -16.53
N ARG A 13 2.77 -11.01 -17.13
CA ARG A 13 2.61 -9.74 -16.42
C ARG A 13 1.33 -9.69 -15.59
N GLU A 14 0.21 -10.11 -16.15
CA GLU A 14 -1.07 -10.22 -15.41
C GLU A 14 -0.93 -11.19 -14.23
N ALA A 15 -0.35 -12.38 -14.46
CA ALA A 15 -0.11 -13.35 -13.38
C ALA A 15 0.80 -12.80 -12.26
N LEU A 16 1.79 -11.97 -12.60
CA LEU A 16 2.63 -11.30 -11.61
C LEU A 16 1.84 -10.27 -10.79
N TYR A 17 0.98 -9.48 -11.42
CA TYR A 17 0.14 -8.50 -10.72
C TYR A 17 -0.88 -9.18 -9.80
N ASP A 18 -1.54 -10.24 -10.27
CA ASP A 18 -2.44 -11.05 -9.43
C ASP A 18 -1.71 -11.64 -8.21
N ALA A 19 -0.48 -12.11 -8.39
CA ALA A 19 0.34 -12.61 -7.28
C ALA A 19 0.71 -11.49 -6.30
N ILE A 20 1.04 -10.28 -6.78
CA ILE A 20 1.32 -9.12 -5.94
C ILE A 20 0.07 -8.74 -5.12
N ASP A 21 -1.11 -8.72 -5.74
CA ASP A 21 -2.35 -8.37 -5.05
C ASP A 21 -2.73 -9.38 -3.97
N ALA A 22 -2.56 -10.68 -4.26
CA ALA A 22 -2.76 -11.72 -3.26
C ALA A 22 -1.77 -11.57 -2.08
N LEU A 23 -0.50 -11.28 -2.35
CA LEU A 23 0.51 -11.06 -1.32
C LEU A 23 0.21 -9.80 -0.47
N LEU A 24 -0.22 -8.71 -1.12
CA LEU A 24 -0.64 -7.49 -0.42
C LEU A 24 -1.87 -7.75 0.46
N LEU A 25 -2.84 -8.52 -0.04
CA LEU A 25 -4.01 -8.92 0.73
C LEU A 25 -3.61 -9.67 2.01
N PHE A 26 -2.77 -10.70 1.88
CA PHE A 26 -2.29 -11.46 3.04
C PHE A 26 -1.45 -10.61 3.99
N ALA A 27 -0.60 -9.72 3.46
CA ALA A 27 0.21 -8.82 4.28
C ALA A 27 -0.68 -7.89 5.12
N VAL A 28 -1.68 -7.24 4.50
CA VAL A 28 -2.62 -6.37 5.21
C VAL A 28 -3.41 -7.15 6.27
N MET A 29 -3.88 -8.36 5.95
CA MET A 29 -4.57 -9.22 6.91
C MET A 29 -3.69 -9.55 8.12
N GLY A 30 -2.45 -9.98 7.90
CA GLY A 30 -1.51 -10.29 8.98
C GLY A 30 -1.21 -9.08 9.86
N ILE A 31 -0.99 -7.92 9.25
CA ILE A 31 -0.72 -6.66 9.96
C ILE A 31 -1.92 -6.22 10.79
N TYR A 32 -3.13 -6.30 10.24
CA TYR A 32 -4.35 -5.91 10.94
C TYR A 32 -4.66 -6.88 12.09
N PHE A 33 -4.70 -8.18 11.84
CA PHE A 33 -5.13 -9.15 12.86
C PHE A 33 -4.17 -9.24 14.05
N SER A 34 -2.86 -9.01 13.83
CA SER A 34 -1.88 -8.92 14.93
C SER A 34 -2.09 -7.72 15.86
N ARG A 35 -2.80 -6.68 15.41
CA ARG A 35 -2.99 -5.41 16.14
C ARG A 35 -4.45 -5.00 16.30
N LYS A 36 -5.40 -5.88 15.95
CA LYS A 36 -6.84 -5.56 15.79
C LYS A 36 -7.46 -4.88 17.01
N ASP A 37 -7.08 -5.32 18.21
CA ASP A 37 -7.68 -4.87 19.47
C ASP A 37 -7.21 -3.45 19.85
N GLN A 38 -6.06 -3.02 19.32
CA GLN A 38 -5.42 -1.73 19.64
C GLN A 38 -5.73 -0.66 18.59
N LEU A 39 -6.02 -1.08 17.35
CA LEU A 39 -6.32 -0.18 16.23
C LEU A 39 -7.72 0.46 16.31
N GLY A 40 -8.67 -0.21 17.00
CA GLY A 40 -10.04 0.27 17.21
C GLY A 40 -10.83 0.45 15.91
N ALA A 41 -11.91 1.24 15.98
CA ALA A 41 -12.85 1.41 14.86
C ALA A 41 -12.21 2.01 13.61
N LEU A 42 -11.31 2.99 13.76
CA LEU A 42 -10.63 3.61 12.62
C LEU A 42 -9.79 2.58 11.86
N GLY A 43 -8.99 1.77 12.55
CA GLY A 43 -8.17 0.77 11.87
C GLY A 43 -8.99 -0.35 11.25
N PHE A 44 -10.14 -0.72 11.85
CA PHE A 44 -11.07 -1.65 11.20
C PHE A 44 -11.69 -1.07 9.92
N ALA A 45 -12.15 0.19 9.96
CA ALA A 45 -12.70 0.85 8.79
C ALA A 45 -11.63 0.98 7.68
N SER A 46 -10.42 1.41 8.03
CA SER A 46 -9.29 1.45 7.11
C SER A 46 -8.96 0.07 6.54
N PHE A 47 -8.91 -0.96 7.37
CA PHE A 47 -8.71 -2.35 6.91
C PHE A 47 -9.77 -2.76 5.89
N ALA A 48 -11.06 -2.56 6.19
CA ALA A 48 -12.15 -2.93 5.29
C ALA A 48 -12.03 -2.21 3.93
N VAL A 49 -11.68 -0.91 3.94
CA VAL A 49 -11.47 -0.15 2.70
C VAL A 49 -10.22 -0.63 1.95
N VAL A 50 -9.13 -1.00 2.63
CA VAL A 50 -7.94 -1.59 1.97
C VAL A 50 -8.32 -2.89 1.24
N ILE A 51 -9.04 -3.81 1.91
CA ILE A 51 -9.47 -5.09 1.31
C ILE A 51 -10.35 -4.84 0.08
N ALA A 52 -11.33 -3.94 0.20
CA ALA A 52 -12.19 -3.57 -0.92
C ALA A 52 -11.37 -2.95 -2.08
N SER A 53 -10.42 -2.06 -1.77
CA SER A 53 -9.59 -1.38 -2.77
C SER A 53 -8.73 -2.36 -3.56
N LEU A 54 -8.18 -3.39 -2.92
CA LEU A 54 -7.40 -4.43 -3.61
C LEU A 54 -8.26 -5.21 -4.63
N SER A 55 -9.56 -5.37 -4.39
CA SER A 55 -10.46 -6.00 -5.38
C SER A 55 -10.74 -5.14 -6.62
N PHE A 56 -10.49 -3.82 -6.54
CA PHE A 56 -10.58 -2.90 -7.68
C PHE A 56 -9.26 -2.78 -8.46
N ILE A 57 -8.15 -3.21 -7.87
CA ILE A 57 -6.81 -3.19 -8.48
C ILE A 57 -6.54 -4.51 -9.19
N GLY A 58 -6.97 -5.63 -8.59
CA GLY A 58 -6.71 -6.97 -9.13
C GLY A 58 -7.65 -7.38 -10.25
N GLY A 59 -7.12 -8.20 -11.16
CA GLY A 59 -7.81 -8.70 -12.35
C GLY A 59 -7.54 -7.87 -13.62
N PRO A 60 -8.12 -8.29 -14.76
CA PRO A 60 -7.87 -7.65 -16.05
C PRO A 60 -8.30 -6.19 -16.02
N ASP A 61 -7.48 -5.30 -16.60
CA ASP A 61 -7.78 -3.89 -16.77
C ASP A 61 -9.06 -3.71 -17.60
N ALA A 62 -10.19 -3.62 -16.90
CA ALA A 62 -11.49 -3.34 -17.47
C ALA A 62 -12.03 -2.06 -16.82
N ASP A 63 -12.48 -1.13 -17.66
CA ASP A 63 -13.09 0.13 -17.25
C ASP A 63 -14.60 0.08 -17.53
N PRO A 64 -15.38 -0.74 -16.80
CA PRO A 64 -16.81 -0.97 -17.08
C PRO A 64 -17.66 0.31 -16.95
N PHE A 65 -17.15 1.32 -16.25
CA PHE A 65 -17.86 2.57 -15.97
C PHE A 65 -17.29 3.79 -16.72
N GLY A 66 -16.36 3.59 -17.67
CA GLY A 66 -15.76 4.67 -18.44
C GLY A 66 -14.74 5.53 -17.66
N PHE A 67 -14.31 5.05 -16.49
CA PHE A 67 -13.19 5.59 -15.73
C PHE A 67 -12.28 4.45 -15.28
N SER A 68 -11.01 4.77 -14.99
CA SER A 68 -10.02 3.78 -14.58
C SER A 68 -10.34 3.17 -13.22
N THR A 69 -10.81 1.92 -13.22
CA THR A 69 -11.13 1.17 -11.98
C THR A 69 -9.88 1.03 -11.11
N TYR A 70 -8.76 0.72 -11.75
CA TYR A 70 -7.44 0.62 -11.13
C TYR A 70 -7.05 1.92 -10.41
N GLN A 71 -7.18 3.08 -11.07
CA GLN A 71 -6.80 4.35 -10.44
C GLN A 71 -7.67 4.68 -9.23
N GLN A 72 -8.98 4.43 -9.32
CA GLN A 72 -9.88 4.65 -8.19
C GLN A 72 -9.56 3.71 -7.02
N GLY A 73 -9.27 2.43 -7.32
CA GLY A 73 -8.80 1.46 -6.34
C GLY A 73 -7.49 1.90 -5.68
N ALA A 74 -6.52 2.38 -6.46
CA ALA A 74 -5.24 2.86 -5.96
C ALA A 74 -5.40 4.10 -5.05
N TYR A 75 -6.28 5.04 -5.39
CA TYR A 75 -6.58 6.20 -4.54
C TYR A 75 -7.27 5.79 -3.23
N ALA A 76 -8.26 4.90 -3.31
CA ALA A 76 -8.94 4.38 -2.12
C ALA A 76 -7.97 3.62 -1.21
N LEU A 77 -7.09 2.79 -1.78
CA LEU A 77 -6.02 2.07 -1.06
C LEU A 77 -5.09 3.05 -0.34
N ALA A 78 -4.60 4.08 -1.03
CA ALA A 78 -3.70 5.08 -0.46
C ALA A 78 -4.33 5.83 0.72
N ILE A 79 -5.59 6.29 0.57
CA ILE A 79 -6.33 6.97 1.65
C ILE A 79 -6.56 6.04 2.83
N ALA A 80 -6.93 4.79 2.57
CA ALA A 80 -7.18 3.81 3.61
C ALA A 80 -5.91 3.46 4.39
N LEU A 81 -4.75 3.36 3.72
CA LEU A 81 -3.46 3.17 4.39
C LEU A 81 -3.03 4.39 5.21
N VAL A 82 -3.35 5.61 4.79
CA VAL A 82 -3.19 6.80 5.65
C VAL A 82 -4.05 6.68 6.90
N GLY A 83 -5.32 6.27 6.76
CA GLY A 83 -6.20 6.02 7.91
C GLY A 83 -5.65 4.92 8.83
N MET A 84 -5.07 3.85 8.27
CA MET A 84 -4.39 2.79 9.01
C MET A 84 -3.19 3.35 9.77
N SER A 85 -2.37 4.20 9.14
CA SER A 85 -1.23 4.86 9.79
C SER A 85 -1.65 5.73 10.96
N LEU A 86 -2.72 6.51 10.80
CA LEU A 86 -3.28 7.34 11.86
C LEU A 86 -3.84 6.50 13.01
N ALA A 87 -4.54 5.40 12.70
CA ALA A 87 -5.01 4.45 13.72
C ALA A 87 -3.86 3.83 14.50
N TRP A 88 -2.79 3.46 13.79
CA TRP A 88 -1.58 2.89 14.36
C TRP A 88 -0.91 3.86 15.34
N TRP A 89 -0.70 5.11 14.92
CA TRP A 89 -0.10 6.14 15.78
C TRP A 89 -0.99 6.52 16.96
N ARG A 90 -2.31 6.65 16.75
CA ARG A 90 -3.27 6.94 17.83
C ARG A 90 -3.31 5.83 18.87
N GLY A 91 -3.13 4.58 18.45
CA GLY A 91 -3.04 3.42 19.33
C GLY A 91 -1.69 3.30 20.07
N GLY A 92 -0.73 4.19 19.83
CA GLY A 92 0.61 4.12 20.44
C GLY A 92 1.41 2.90 19.99
N LEU A 93 1.00 2.25 18.90
CA LEU A 93 1.56 0.98 18.44
C LEU A 93 2.97 1.19 17.90
N ARG A 94 3.92 0.42 18.43
CA ARG A 94 5.29 0.34 17.89
C ARG A 94 5.38 -0.81 16.90
N PRO A 95 6.26 -0.70 15.90
CA PRO A 95 7.09 0.44 15.53
C PRO A 95 6.34 1.46 14.66
N LEU A 96 6.82 2.71 14.65
CA LEU A 96 6.16 3.81 13.93
C LEU A 96 6.62 3.96 12.47
N TRP A 97 7.68 3.23 12.06
CA TRP A 97 8.28 3.43 10.75
C TRP A 97 7.41 2.90 9.60
N ALA A 98 6.63 1.83 9.81
CA ALA A 98 5.78 1.24 8.77
C ALA A 98 4.62 2.15 8.42
N PRO A 99 3.82 2.60 9.42
CA PRO A 99 2.77 3.58 9.14
C PRO A 99 3.33 4.91 8.62
N ALA A 100 4.55 5.31 9.02
CA ALA A 100 5.20 6.49 8.45
C ALA A 100 5.53 6.33 6.96
N CYS A 101 6.02 5.16 6.54
CA CYS A 101 6.29 4.89 5.14
C CYS A 101 5.03 5.00 4.27
N TRP A 102 3.90 4.42 4.68
CA TRP A 102 2.64 4.55 3.95
C TRP A 102 2.07 5.97 3.97
N PHE A 103 2.22 6.69 5.08
CA PHE A 103 1.77 8.07 5.15
C PHE A 103 2.60 8.98 4.22
N LEU A 104 3.93 8.81 4.26
CA LEU A 104 4.86 9.57 3.43
C LEU A 104 4.78 9.19 1.95
N SER A 105 4.36 7.97 1.59
CA SER A 105 4.16 7.60 0.19
C SER A 105 3.06 8.44 -0.47
N VAL A 106 1.96 8.70 0.24
CA VAL A 106 0.87 9.55 -0.26
C VAL A 106 1.32 11.01 -0.40
N ILE A 107 2.07 11.50 0.60
CA ILE A 107 2.67 12.84 0.52
C ILE A 107 3.64 12.93 -0.66
N ALA A 108 4.49 11.93 -0.87
CA ALA A 108 5.42 11.88 -2.00
C ALA A 108 4.67 11.90 -3.34
N ALA A 109 3.59 11.13 -3.48
CA ALA A 109 2.78 11.09 -4.69
C ALA A 109 2.08 12.44 -4.98
N GLY A 110 1.62 13.14 -3.96
CA GLY A 110 0.91 14.42 -4.09
C GLY A 110 1.83 15.64 -4.17
N VAL A 111 2.71 15.81 -3.18
CA VAL A 111 3.51 17.03 -2.98
C VAL A 111 4.64 17.13 -3.99
N MET A 112 5.29 16.03 -4.39
CA MET A 112 6.41 16.13 -5.33
C MET A 112 5.96 16.56 -6.73
N ARG A 113 4.69 16.36 -7.08
CA ARG A 113 4.10 16.92 -8.30
C ARG A 113 3.99 18.45 -8.29
N ALA A 114 4.00 19.08 -7.11
CA ALA A 114 3.92 20.53 -6.97
C ALA A 114 5.30 21.23 -6.93
N LEU A 115 6.40 20.47 -6.96
CA LEU A 115 7.76 21.01 -6.89
C LEU A 115 8.27 21.48 -8.26
N PRO A 116 9.21 22.45 -8.31
CA PRO A 116 9.84 22.83 -9.56
C PRO A 116 10.68 21.69 -10.15
N ALA A 117 10.78 21.66 -11.48
CA ALA A 117 11.59 20.69 -12.21
C ALA A 117 13.04 20.67 -11.70
N PRO A 118 13.71 19.49 -11.64
CA PRO A 118 13.33 18.19 -12.21
C PRO A 118 12.69 17.20 -11.19
N LEU A 119 12.34 17.67 -9.99
CA LEU A 119 11.84 16.82 -8.91
C LEU A 119 10.49 16.11 -9.17
N PRO A 120 9.55 16.65 -9.99
CA PRO A 120 8.26 16.01 -10.26
C PRO A 120 8.36 14.60 -10.85
N ASP A 121 9.40 14.33 -11.64
CA ASP A 121 9.57 13.08 -12.38
C ASP A 121 9.81 11.87 -11.46
N TYR A 122 10.26 12.13 -10.22
CA TYR A 122 10.58 11.08 -9.24
C TYR A 122 9.45 10.85 -8.23
N GLY A 123 8.38 11.66 -8.26
CA GLY A 123 7.28 11.63 -7.29
C GLY A 123 6.69 10.24 -7.07
N PHE A 124 6.29 9.59 -8.17
CA PHE A 124 5.70 8.25 -8.14
C PHE A 124 6.69 7.16 -7.78
N THR A 125 7.94 7.27 -8.22
CA THR A 125 8.99 6.29 -7.90
C THR A 125 9.25 6.25 -6.41
N VAL A 126 9.42 7.41 -5.77
CA VAL A 126 9.61 7.51 -4.33
C VAL A 126 8.37 7.04 -3.57
N ALA A 127 7.17 7.42 -4.03
CA ALA A 127 5.92 6.94 -3.44
C ALA A 127 5.83 5.41 -3.48
N GLY A 128 6.15 4.79 -4.62
CA GLY A 128 6.17 3.33 -4.76
C GLY A 128 7.19 2.65 -3.85
N ILE A 129 8.40 3.21 -3.74
CA ILE A 129 9.43 2.71 -2.83
C ILE A 129 8.95 2.78 -1.37
N LEU A 130 8.41 3.93 -0.95
CA LEU A 130 7.89 4.10 0.41
C LEU A 130 6.71 3.17 0.70
N PHE A 131 5.81 3.02 -0.25
CA PHE A 131 4.67 2.10 -0.15
C PHE A 131 5.14 0.66 0.11
N GLY A 132 6.02 0.15 -0.76
CA GLY A 132 6.56 -1.21 -0.63
C GLY A 132 7.40 -1.37 0.64
N LEU A 133 8.22 -0.37 0.96
CA LEU A 133 9.05 -0.38 2.16
C LEU A 133 8.18 -0.51 3.41
N GLY A 134 7.05 0.19 3.50
CA GLY A 134 6.13 0.09 4.64
C GLY A 134 5.63 -1.33 4.90
N PHE A 135 5.37 -2.13 3.85
CA PHE A 135 4.99 -3.54 3.99
C PHE A 135 6.15 -4.43 4.42
N VAL A 136 7.33 -4.27 3.79
CA VAL A 136 8.54 -5.04 4.16
C VAL A 136 8.85 -4.83 5.64
N LEU A 137 8.88 -3.56 6.01
CA LEU A 137 9.02 -3.11 7.37
C LEU A 137 7.97 -3.78 8.27
N ALA A 138 6.67 -3.60 8.02
CA ALA A 138 5.62 -4.17 8.87
C ALA A 138 5.71 -5.70 9.01
N GLY A 139 6.19 -6.39 7.96
CA GLY A 139 6.47 -7.82 7.97
C GLY A 139 7.66 -8.21 8.85
N VAL A 140 8.77 -7.45 8.81
CA VAL A 140 9.92 -7.65 9.72
C VAL A 140 9.48 -7.52 11.17
N ASP A 141 8.61 -6.56 11.46
CA ASP A 141 8.04 -6.40 12.79
C ASP A 141 7.21 -7.61 13.22
N LEU A 142 6.35 -8.09 12.32
CA LEU A 142 5.47 -9.22 12.58
C LEU A 142 6.25 -10.53 12.86
N ILE A 143 7.40 -10.71 12.23
CA ILE A 143 8.26 -11.91 12.40
C ILE A 143 9.23 -11.73 13.58
N SER A 144 9.53 -10.50 13.97
CA SER A 144 10.46 -10.21 15.06
C SER A 144 9.87 -10.64 16.41
N THR A 145 10.54 -11.58 17.08
CA THR A 145 10.17 -12.10 18.40
C THR A 145 10.55 -11.18 19.57
N LYS A 146 11.12 -10.00 19.29
CA LYS A 146 11.52 -9.08 20.35
C LYS A 146 10.29 -8.43 20.99
N PRO A 147 10.12 -8.52 22.33
CA PRO A 147 9.04 -7.80 23.00
C PRO A 147 9.22 -6.30 22.76
N HIS A 148 8.19 -5.67 22.21
CA HIS A 148 8.15 -4.23 22.03
C HIS A 148 7.95 -3.57 23.41
N ALA A 149 9.01 -2.92 23.88
CA ALA A 149 9.01 -2.07 25.07
C ALA A 149 8.33 -0.72 24.80
#